data_AF-A0A2D6B0V8-F1
#
_entry.id   AF-A0A2D6B0V8-F1
#
_cell.length_a   1.000
_cell.length_b   1.000
_cell.length_c   1.000
_cell.angle_alpha   90.00
_cell.angle_beta   90.00
_cell.angle_gamma   90.00
#
_symmetry.space_group_name_H-M   'P 1'
#
loop_
_entity.id
_entity.type
_entity.pdbx_description
1 polymer ?
#
loop_
_entity_poly.entity_id
_entity_poly.type
_entity_poly.pdbx_seq_one_letter_code
_entity_poly.pdbx_strand_id
1 'polypeptide(L)'
;MMKNKRIILLLVGNLIAFLIVLQELKAQDVQGYIYGKVTTVDRKVYQGRLRWGNEEAFWHNYFNAAKTGESKHDQYRVKSSKKDFDWENFNWDFSSIWSDNISSNHQFTCQFGDIKTIENVRRSYVDLTLKNGMTYHLSGQGYNDVGAEIQVYDEELGRIDIDWDRIDKVDFLPTPRTLNIKESAPIYGKVETLRKGTFVGYIQWDHDERVGDDKLDGDIEDGTDVSFPFNQIKSIARYRNGSDVELKNGRKLYLVGSNDVNSENRGIIVDVPGMGRVDIPWKYFEQVTFETPKTSGQSYASYAAPKGLNGKVITLRNEEISGKIIYDLDEEWEIETLDAKDDDVEYEVTLRHVKRIIPRNYAYSQVELRSGEMLLLGDARDVDSHNDGLLIFRSRDDRGQYVKWEEIAEIIFD
;
A
#
# COMPACT_ATOMS: atom_id res chain seq x y z
N MET A 1 0.37 -65.79 15.26
CA MET A 1 -0.08 -64.54 15.91
C MET A 1 0.93 -63.38 15.81
N MET A 2 2.25 -63.61 15.99
CA MET A 2 3.27 -62.54 15.92
C MET A 2 3.51 -61.93 14.53
N LYS A 3 3.43 -62.71 13.44
CA LYS A 3 3.58 -62.21 12.06
C LYS A 3 2.51 -61.17 11.71
N ASN A 4 1.25 -61.41 12.09
CA ASN A 4 0.14 -60.49 11.83
C ASN A 4 0.29 -59.19 12.62
N LYS A 5 0.83 -59.23 13.85
CA LYS A 5 1.13 -58.00 14.62
C LYS A 5 2.18 -57.12 13.95
N ARG A 6 3.23 -57.71 13.37
CA ARG A 6 4.27 -56.95 12.65
C ARG A 6 3.74 -56.31 11.37
N ILE A 7 2.88 -57.00 10.63
CA ILE A 7 2.25 -56.47 9.41
C ILE A 7 1.31 -55.31 9.76
N ILE A 8 0.52 -55.44 10.82
CA ILE A 8 -0.37 -54.36 11.29
C ILE A 8 0.43 -53.14 11.75
N LEU A 9 1.51 -53.32 12.52
CA LEU A 9 2.40 -52.23 12.94
C LEU A 9 3.05 -51.51 11.76
N LEU A 10 3.42 -52.25 10.71
CA LEU A 10 4.05 -51.70 9.51
C LEU A 10 3.04 -50.93 8.66
N LEU A 11 1.79 -51.42 8.55
CA LEU A 11 0.70 -50.72 7.88
C LEU A 11 0.27 -49.46 8.64
N VAL A 12 0.17 -49.52 9.97
CA VAL A 12 -0.13 -48.35 10.81
C VAL A 12 1.00 -47.33 10.74
N GLY A 13 2.26 -47.77 10.78
CA GLY A 13 3.43 -46.89 10.63
C GLY A 13 3.46 -46.19 9.26
N ASN A 14 3.15 -46.92 8.18
CA ASN A 14 3.03 -46.31 6.85
C ASN A 14 1.83 -45.38 6.74
N LEU A 15 0.68 -45.72 7.33
CA LEU A 15 -0.50 -44.86 7.35
C LEU A 15 -0.24 -43.56 8.13
N ILE A 16 0.48 -43.63 9.26
CA ILE A 16 0.90 -42.47 10.04
C ILE A 16 1.92 -41.64 9.25
N ALA A 17 2.90 -42.26 8.59
CA ALA A 17 3.82 -41.54 7.71
C ALA A 17 3.09 -40.89 6.52
N PHE A 18 2.08 -41.56 5.93
CA PHE A 18 1.24 -41.00 4.88
C PHE A 18 0.34 -39.86 5.39
N LEU A 19 -0.15 -39.95 6.63
CA LEU A 19 -0.88 -38.88 7.32
C LEU A 19 0.02 -37.69 7.68
N ILE A 20 1.30 -37.92 7.99
CA ILE A 20 2.30 -36.87 8.22
C ILE A 20 2.71 -36.21 6.89
N VAL A 21 2.74 -36.96 5.79
CA VAL A 21 2.98 -36.42 4.44
C VAL A 21 1.73 -35.74 3.85
N LEU A 22 0.52 -36.17 4.23
CA LEU A 22 -0.75 -35.49 3.92
C LEU A 22 -1.03 -34.30 4.84
N GLN A 23 -0.40 -34.28 6.02
CA GLN A 23 -0.05 -33.08 6.76
C GLN A 23 1.25 -32.49 6.20
N GLU A 24 1.38 -32.40 4.88
CA GLU A 24 1.97 -31.19 4.32
C GLU A 24 1.29 -30.06 5.10
N LEU A 25 2.07 -29.51 6.04
CA LEU A 25 1.83 -28.24 6.68
C LEU A 25 1.16 -27.41 5.60
N LYS A 26 -0.03 -26.86 5.87
CA LYS A 26 -0.52 -25.77 5.02
C LYS A 26 0.63 -24.78 5.01
N ALA A 27 1.48 -24.85 3.99
CA ALA A 27 2.60 -23.98 3.84
C ALA A 27 1.90 -22.64 3.78
N GLN A 28 2.15 -21.82 4.80
CA GLN A 28 1.63 -20.47 4.85
C GLN A 28 1.95 -19.90 3.49
N ASP A 29 0.92 -19.47 2.75
CA ASP A 29 1.18 -18.88 1.45
C ASP A 29 2.17 -17.74 1.68
N VAL A 30 3.35 -17.81 1.05
CA VAL A 30 4.47 -16.90 1.29
C VAL A 30 4.71 -15.96 0.12
N GLN A 31 3.96 -16.13 -0.97
CA GLN A 31 4.32 -15.45 -2.22
C GLN A 31 4.09 -13.93 -2.17
N GLY A 32 3.28 -13.46 -1.23
CA GLY A 32 2.97 -12.06 -0.99
C GLY A 32 4.05 -11.25 -0.27
N TYR A 33 5.03 -11.89 0.35
CA TYR A 33 6.12 -11.19 1.05
C TYR A 33 7.17 -10.64 0.08
N ILE A 34 7.68 -9.44 0.34
CA ILE A 34 8.80 -8.86 -0.42
C ILE A 34 10.02 -9.78 -0.32
N TYR A 35 10.67 -10.04 -1.45
CA TYR A 35 11.83 -10.92 -1.55
C TYR A 35 12.82 -10.37 -2.56
N GLY A 36 14.11 -10.50 -2.27
CA GLY A 36 15.11 -9.93 -3.17
C GLY A 36 16.54 -10.16 -2.73
N LYS A 37 17.43 -9.48 -3.43
CA LYS A 37 18.87 -9.41 -3.14
C LYS A 37 19.22 -7.98 -2.76
N VAL A 38 19.89 -7.82 -1.62
CA VAL A 38 20.49 -6.55 -1.21
C VAL A 38 21.99 -6.66 -1.44
N THR A 39 22.51 -5.81 -2.32
CA THR A 39 23.94 -5.66 -2.58
C THR A 39 24.43 -4.45 -1.80
N THR A 40 25.48 -4.65 -1.00
CA THR A 40 26.08 -3.57 -0.21
C THR A 40 27.19 -2.85 -0.96
N VAL A 41 27.57 -1.66 -0.48
CA VAL A 41 28.70 -0.87 -1.02
C VAL A 41 30.04 -1.62 -0.97
N ASP A 42 30.20 -2.61 -0.09
CA ASP A 42 31.36 -3.53 -0.03
C ASP A 42 31.18 -4.81 -0.89
N ARG A 43 30.18 -4.80 -1.79
CA ARG A 43 29.84 -5.87 -2.74
C ARG A 43 29.46 -7.21 -2.09
N LYS A 44 29.00 -7.19 -0.83
CA LYS A 44 28.35 -8.36 -0.24
C LYS A 44 26.93 -8.43 -0.76
N VAL A 45 26.43 -9.65 -0.93
CA VAL A 45 25.06 -9.89 -1.39
C VAL A 45 24.36 -10.73 -0.33
N TYR A 46 23.22 -10.23 0.12
CA TYR A 46 22.31 -10.92 1.02
C TYR A 46 21.02 -11.21 0.26
N GLN A 47 20.47 -12.41 0.40
CA GLN A 47 19.26 -12.79 -0.32
C GLN A 47 18.25 -13.38 0.64
N GLY A 48 17.04 -12.86 0.59
CA GLY A 48 16.00 -13.34 1.48
C GLY A 48 14.72 -12.55 1.35
N ARG A 49 13.80 -12.85 2.27
CA ARG A 49 12.64 -11.99 2.50
C ARG A 49 13.11 -10.64 3.01
N LEU A 50 12.50 -9.56 2.53
CA LEU A 50 12.83 -8.20 2.91
C LEU A 50 11.74 -7.64 3.83
N ARG A 51 12.14 -6.83 4.81
CA ARG A 51 11.29 -5.86 5.50
C ARG A 51 11.95 -4.49 5.32
N TRP A 52 11.17 -3.52 4.88
CA TRP A 52 11.59 -2.14 4.64
C TRP A 52 11.21 -1.31 5.86
N GLY A 53 12.19 -0.62 6.45
CA GLY A 53 12.01 0.04 7.74
C GLY A 53 11.44 -0.90 8.80
N ASN A 54 10.45 -0.40 9.54
CA ASN A 54 9.66 -1.19 10.48
C ASN A 54 8.32 -1.63 9.91
N GLU A 55 8.05 -1.36 8.64
CA GLU A 55 6.69 -1.18 8.15
C GLU A 55 6.38 -2.13 6.99
N GLU A 56 7.02 -1.96 5.83
CA GLU A 56 6.64 -2.68 4.61
C GLU A 56 7.27 -4.08 4.55
N ALA A 57 6.41 -5.09 4.39
CA ALA A 57 6.83 -6.50 4.33
C ALA A 57 6.20 -7.25 3.15
N PHE A 58 5.25 -6.64 2.43
CA PHE A 58 4.44 -7.28 1.40
C PHE A 58 4.48 -6.54 0.06
N TRP A 59 4.33 -7.28 -1.05
CA TRP A 59 4.36 -6.71 -2.40
C TRP A 59 3.26 -5.66 -2.67
N HIS A 60 2.16 -5.69 -1.90
CA HIS A 60 1.07 -4.73 -2.02
C HIS A 60 1.31 -3.45 -1.25
N ASN A 61 2.32 -3.41 -0.38
CA ASN A 61 2.72 -2.17 0.27
C ASN A 61 3.30 -1.20 -0.75
N TYR A 62 3.24 0.07 -0.43
CA TYR A 62 3.64 1.15 -1.32
C TYR A 62 5.05 1.63 -0.99
N PHE A 63 5.76 2.00 -2.04
CA PHE A 63 6.99 2.76 -1.99
C PHE A 63 6.66 4.22 -2.35
N ASN A 64 7.17 5.17 -1.57
CA ASN A 64 6.99 6.60 -1.74
C ASN A 64 8.34 7.33 -1.87
N ALA A 65 8.37 8.36 -2.72
CA ALA A 65 9.51 9.26 -2.87
C ALA A 65 9.11 10.54 -3.59
N ALA A 66 9.98 11.55 -3.60
CA ALA A 66 9.81 12.76 -4.39
C ALA A 66 10.36 12.57 -5.82
N LYS A 67 9.57 12.88 -6.84
CA LYS A 67 10.04 13.06 -8.22
C LYS A 67 11.06 14.21 -8.27
N THR A 68 12.18 13.99 -8.95
CA THR A 68 13.23 15.02 -9.09
C THR A 68 13.10 15.80 -10.39
N GLY A 69 13.40 17.11 -10.33
CA GLY A 69 13.41 18.01 -11.50
C GLY A 69 12.11 18.79 -11.71
N GLU A 70 12.17 19.81 -12.57
CA GLU A 70 10.97 20.53 -13.03
C GLU A 70 10.10 19.58 -13.86
N SER A 71 8.78 19.66 -13.71
CA SER A 71 7.90 18.87 -14.58
C SER A 71 8.07 19.38 -16.01
N LYS A 72 8.23 18.46 -16.95
CA LYS A 72 8.31 18.78 -18.40
C LYS A 72 7.07 19.51 -18.90
N HIS A 73 6.01 19.56 -18.09
CA HIS A 73 4.71 20.12 -18.42
C HIS A 73 4.35 21.35 -17.59
N ASP A 74 5.29 21.91 -16.80
CA ASP A 74 5.08 23.09 -15.94
C ASP A 74 4.52 24.31 -16.69
N GLN A 75 4.78 24.42 -18.00
CA GLN A 75 4.24 25.48 -18.85
C GLN A 75 2.70 25.49 -18.99
N TYR A 76 2.04 24.36 -18.70
CA TYR A 76 0.59 24.22 -18.79
C TYR A 76 -0.13 24.38 -17.45
N ARG A 77 0.62 24.43 -16.34
CA ARG A 77 0.06 24.43 -14.99
C ARG A 77 -0.72 25.68 -14.64
N VAL A 78 -1.80 25.49 -13.90
CA VAL A 78 -2.57 26.60 -13.32
C VAL A 78 -1.82 27.11 -12.09
N LYS A 79 -1.41 28.38 -12.09
CA LYS A 79 -0.84 29.02 -10.90
C LYS A 79 -1.93 29.21 -9.84
N SER A 80 -2.14 28.19 -9.02
CA SER A 80 -3.01 28.25 -7.84
C SER A 80 -2.40 29.19 -6.78
N SER A 81 -3.23 30.03 -6.17
CA SER A 81 -2.86 30.79 -4.98
C SER A 81 -2.84 29.84 -3.79
N LYS A 82 -1.66 29.67 -3.17
CA LYS A 82 -1.44 28.90 -1.95
C LYS A 82 -2.62 29.02 -0.99
N LYS A 83 -3.36 27.94 -0.84
CA LYS A 83 -4.25 27.75 0.31
C LYS A 83 -3.47 26.87 1.26
N ASP A 84 -3.07 27.45 2.40
CA ASP A 84 -2.46 26.70 3.48
C ASP A 84 -3.50 25.70 4.01
N PHE A 85 -3.20 24.41 3.83
CA PHE A 85 -3.93 23.31 4.45
C PHE A 85 -3.46 23.21 5.92
N ASP A 86 -4.38 23.29 6.87
CA ASP A 86 -4.07 23.45 8.30
C ASP A 86 -3.83 22.07 8.97
N TRP A 87 -2.65 21.89 9.55
CA TRP A 87 -2.00 20.59 9.84
C TRP A 87 -1.94 20.22 11.34
N GLU A 88 -2.49 21.01 12.27
CA GLU A 88 -2.00 21.01 13.67
C GLU A 88 -2.11 19.72 14.53
N ASN A 89 -2.63 18.57 14.08
CA ASN A 89 -2.67 17.34 14.91
C ASN A 89 -2.43 15.99 14.19
N PHE A 90 -1.67 15.94 13.08
CA PHE A 90 -1.54 14.70 12.28
C PHE A 90 -0.11 14.12 12.24
N ASN A 91 -0.02 12.79 12.33
CA ASN A 91 1.23 12.05 12.48
C ASN A 91 1.94 11.82 11.13
N TRP A 92 3.26 11.61 11.19
CA TRP A 92 4.24 11.99 10.16
C TRP A 92 4.46 10.98 9.02
N ASP A 93 3.79 9.83 9.04
CA ASP A 93 4.00 8.77 8.04
C ASP A 93 3.24 9.08 6.73
N PHE A 94 1.99 9.56 6.85
CA PHE A 94 1.16 10.03 5.74
C PHE A 94 1.45 11.49 5.34
N SER A 95 2.13 12.29 6.18
CA SER A 95 2.40 13.72 5.90
C SER A 95 3.35 13.98 4.75
N SER A 96 4.23 13.01 4.50
CA SER A 96 5.11 12.99 3.35
C SER A 96 4.33 13.08 2.04
N ILE A 97 3.15 12.45 2.03
CA ILE A 97 2.28 12.31 0.87
C ILE A 97 1.50 13.60 0.60
N TRP A 98 0.96 14.24 1.65
CA TRP A 98 -0.04 15.31 1.50
C TRP A 98 0.46 16.72 1.85
N SER A 99 1.78 16.89 2.04
CA SER A 99 2.35 18.21 2.26
C SER A 99 2.51 19.00 0.95
N ASP A 100 1.54 19.86 0.65
CA ASP A 100 1.64 20.91 -0.38
C ASP A 100 2.74 21.97 -0.09
N ASN A 101 3.57 21.75 0.94
CA ASN A 101 4.64 22.64 1.39
C ASN A 101 6.07 22.07 1.21
N ILE A 102 6.24 20.91 0.58
CA ILE A 102 7.55 20.57 0.00
C ILE A 102 7.65 21.26 -1.35
N SER A 103 8.59 22.19 -1.46
CA SER A 103 8.94 22.91 -2.67
C SER A 103 8.84 22.05 -3.95
N SER A 104 7.88 22.35 -4.82
CA SER A 104 7.85 22.05 -6.28
C SER A 104 8.04 20.60 -6.76
N ASN A 105 8.17 19.61 -5.89
CA ASN A 105 8.52 18.25 -6.28
C ASN A 105 7.32 17.32 -6.08
N HIS A 106 6.78 16.81 -7.19
CA HIS A 106 5.66 15.86 -7.24
C HIS A 106 5.99 14.55 -6.56
N GLN A 107 5.00 13.87 -6.00
CA GLN A 107 5.20 12.56 -5.39
C GLN A 107 5.30 11.46 -6.45
N PHE A 108 6.08 10.43 -6.15
CA PHE A 108 6.03 9.15 -6.82
C PHE A 108 5.61 8.08 -5.82
N THR A 109 4.48 7.42 -6.10
CA THR A 109 3.94 6.33 -5.28
C THR A 109 3.64 5.13 -6.18
N CYS A 110 4.09 3.94 -5.79
CA CYS A 110 3.70 2.70 -6.46
C CYS A 110 3.84 1.50 -5.51
N GLN A 111 3.21 0.37 -5.85
CA GLN A 111 3.36 -0.85 -5.04
C GLN A 111 4.75 -1.48 -5.28
N PHE A 112 5.36 -2.05 -4.22
CA PHE A 112 6.66 -2.74 -4.32
C PHE A 112 6.67 -3.83 -5.40
N GLY A 113 5.52 -4.49 -5.63
CA GLY A 113 5.36 -5.51 -6.66
C GLY A 113 5.61 -5.04 -8.11
N ASP A 114 5.47 -3.73 -8.39
CA ASP A 114 5.70 -3.12 -9.71
C ASP A 114 7.18 -2.75 -9.94
N ILE A 115 8.00 -2.76 -8.89
CA ILE A 115 9.42 -2.36 -8.90
C ILE A 115 10.30 -3.55 -9.29
N LYS A 116 11.33 -3.29 -10.11
CA LYS A 116 12.35 -4.29 -10.48
C LYS A 116 13.63 -4.12 -9.65
N THR A 117 14.13 -2.89 -9.54
CA THR A 117 15.33 -2.60 -8.76
C THR A 117 15.31 -1.19 -8.22
N ILE A 118 15.99 -0.97 -7.10
CA ILE A 118 16.31 0.34 -6.54
C ILE A 118 17.83 0.42 -6.40
N GLU A 119 18.45 1.41 -7.00
CA GLU A 119 19.89 1.67 -6.93
C GLU A 119 20.14 2.96 -6.15
N ASN A 120 21.01 2.89 -5.14
CA ASN A 120 21.37 4.05 -4.33
C ASN A 120 22.41 4.88 -5.07
N VAL A 121 22.02 6.08 -5.53
CA VAL A 121 22.93 6.96 -6.30
C VAL A 121 23.69 7.89 -5.36
N ARG A 122 23.04 8.33 -4.27
CA ARG A 122 23.54 9.17 -3.17
C ARG A 122 22.65 8.92 -1.96
N ARG A 123 23.13 9.18 -0.73
CA ARG A 123 22.40 8.93 0.54
C ARG A 123 20.89 9.21 0.53
N SER A 124 20.44 10.26 -0.17
CA SER A 124 19.03 10.68 -0.25
C SER A 124 18.40 10.58 -1.65
N TYR A 125 19.03 9.88 -2.60
CA TYR A 125 18.58 9.76 -3.99
C TYR A 125 18.70 8.34 -4.50
N VAL A 126 17.69 7.89 -5.23
CA VAL A 126 17.63 6.56 -5.81
C VAL A 126 17.29 6.59 -7.29
N ASP A 127 17.83 5.63 -8.03
CA ASP A 127 17.32 5.24 -9.34
C ASP A 127 16.40 4.03 -9.16
N LEU A 128 15.09 4.26 -9.23
CA LEU A 128 14.08 3.21 -9.16
C LEU A 128 13.73 2.76 -10.57
N THR A 129 13.96 1.49 -10.88
CA THR A 129 13.59 0.90 -12.17
C THR A 129 12.37 0.01 -12.01
N LEU A 130 11.33 0.29 -12.80
CA LEU A 130 10.10 -0.48 -12.91
C LEU A 130 10.30 -1.76 -13.73
N LYS A 131 9.35 -2.71 -13.63
CA LYS A 131 9.41 -3.99 -14.37
C LYS A 131 9.35 -3.86 -15.88
N ASN A 132 8.85 -2.75 -16.40
CA ASN A 132 8.90 -2.42 -17.84
C ASN A 132 10.27 -1.86 -18.28
N GLY A 133 11.21 -1.64 -17.35
CA GLY A 133 12.55 -1.12 -17.62
C GLY A 133 12.66 0.42 -17.59
N MET A 134 11.57 1.13 -17.28
CA MET A 134 11.63 2.58 -17.05
C MET A 134 12.29 2.89 -15.72
N THR A 135 13.15 3.91 -15.70
CA THR A 135 13.89 4.32 -14.50
C THR A 135 13.50 5.74 -14.10
N TYR A 136 13.20 5.92 -12.83
CA TYR A 136 12.95 7.19 -12.17
C TYR A 136 14.13 7.59 -11.30
N HIS A 137 14.58 8.84 -11.43
CA HIS A 137 15.49 9.44 -10.47
C HIS A 137 14.65 10.12 -9.38
N LEU A 138 14.71 9.60 -8.16
CA LEU A 138 13.85 10.01 -7.05
C LEU A 138 14.68 10.51 -5.87
N SER A 139 14.09 11.40 -5.08
CA SER A 139 14.66 11.94 -3.84
C SER A 139 13.86 11.44 -2.65
N GLY A 140 14.55 11.12 -1.55
CA GLY A 140 13.89 10.80 -0.27
C GLY A 140 13.42 12.02 0.50
N GLN A 141 13.62 13.23 -0.02
CA GLN A 141 13.24 14.44 0.69
C GLN A 141 11.73 14.46 0.96
N GLY A 142 11.39 14.45 2.25
CA GLY A 142 10.01 14.51 2.71
C GLY A 142 9.33 13.16 2.86
N TYR A 143 9.98 12.06 2.50
CA TYR A 143 9.43 10.70 2.46
C TYR A 143 10.27 9.74 3.32
N ASN A 144 9.68 8.63 3.78
CA ASN A 144 10.32 7.73 4.76
C ASN A 144 11.03 6.52 4.11
N ASP A 145 10.63 6.11 2.91
CA ASP A 145 11.17 4.89 2.29
C ASP A 145 12.63 5.04 1.84
N VAL A 146 12.98 6.17 1.23
CA VAL A 146 14.36 6.44 0.83
C VAL A 146 15.15 6.90 2.05
N GLY A 147 15.97 6.00 2.60
CA GLY A 147 16.71 6.24 3.85
C GLY A 147 16.41 5.21 4.93
N ALA A 148 15.39 4.37 4.72
CA ALA A 148 15.00 3.34 5.68
C ALA A 148 16.03 2.21 5.78
N GLU A 149 16.12 1.60 6.96
CA GLU A 149 16.86 0.34 7.13
C GLU A 149 16.18 -0.78 6.34
N ILE A 150 16.95 -1.70 5.76
CA ILE A 150 16.40 -2.92 5.15
C ILE A 150 16.82 -4.13 5.96
N GLN A 151 15.85 -4.91 6.40
CA GLN A 151 16.05 -6.18 7.08
C GLN A 151 15.97 -7.31 6.05
N VAL A 152 17.03 -8.11 5.95
CA VAL A 152 17.09 -9.31 5.10
C VAL A 152 17.00 -10.55 5.98
N TYR A 153 15.97 -11.35 5.78
CA TYR A 153 15.81 -12.65 6.41
C TYR A 153 16.42 -13.71 5.50
N ASP A 154 17.73 -13.84 5.60
CA ASP A 154 18.54 -14.79 4.85
C ASP A 154 18.40 -16.20 5.44
N GLU A 155 18.26 -17.22 4.59
CA GLU A 155 18.02 -18.60 5.04
C GLU A 155 19.22 -19.22 5.77
N GLU A 156 20.45 -18.79 5.43
CA GLU A 156 21.68 -19.32 6.00
C GLU A 156 22.15 -18.49 7.19
N LEU A 157 22.05 -17.16 7.08
CA LEU A 157 22.61 -16.22 8.06
C LEU A 157 21.60 -15.72 9.09
N GLY A 158 20.31 -15.90 8.84
CA GLY A 158 19.23 -15.37 9.67
C GLY A 158 18.90 -13.92 9.34
N ARG A 159 18.44 -13.16 10.34
CA ARG A 159 18.08 -11.74 10.18
C ARG A 159 19.35 -10.89 10.12
N ILE A 160 19.43 -10.06 9.08
CA ILE A 160 20.51 -9.10 8.86
C ILE A 160 19.87 -7.74 8.65
N ASP A 161 20.23 -6.79 9.49
CA ASP A 161 19.77 -5.42 9.41
C ASP A 161 20.85 -4.60 8.70
N ILE A 162 20.48 -3.89 7.63
CA ILE A 162 21.41 -3.16 6.77
C ILE A 162 20.98 -1.70 6.71
N ASP A 163 21.81 -0.82 7.29
CA ASP A 163 21.65 0.63 7.18
C ASP A 163 21.61 1.07 5.71
N TRP A 164 20.72 2.01 5.38
CA TRP A 164 20.57 2.55 4.03
C TRP A 164 21.88 2.99 3.36
N ASP A 165 22.75 3.65 4.12
CA ASP A 165 24.07 4.13 3.71
C ASP A 165 25.03 3.00 3.27
N ARG A 166 24.70 1.75 3.61
CA ARG A 166 25.47 0.56 3.25
C ARG A 166 24.92 -0.16 2.04
N ILE A 167 23.74 0.21 1.55
CA ILE A 167 23.04 -0.41 0.44
C ILE A 167 23.45 0.28 -0.85
N ASP A 168 23.97 -0.51 -1.79
CA ASP A 168 24.28 -0.09 -3.16
C ASP A 168 23.06 -0.32 -4.06
N LYS A 169 22.43 -1.49 -3.93
CA LYS A 169 21.34 -1.91 -4.82
C LYS A 169 20.43 -2.94 -4.17
N VAL A 170 19.13 -2.86 -4.46
CA VAL A 170 18.12 -3.87 -4.14
C VAL A 170 17.51 -4.40 -5.43
N ASP A 171 17.71 -5.69 -5.72
CA ASP A 171 17.05 -6.40 -6.83
C ASP A 171 15.85 -7.18 -6.29
N PHE A 172 14.64 -6.84 -6.73
CA PHE A 172 13.42 -7.55 -6.35
C PHE A 172 13.24 -8.82 -7.18
N LEU A 173 12.86 -9.91 -6.52
CA LEU A 173 12.75 -11.23 -7.12
C LEU A 173 11.43 -11.90 -6.73
N PRO A 174 10.88 -12.82 -7.55
CA PRO A 174 9.75 -13.62 -7.14
C PRO A 174 10.04 -14.38 -5.85
N THR A 175 9.15 -14.25 -4.88
CA THR A 175 9.25 -14.97 -3.62
C THR A 175 9.16 -16.48 -3.88
N PRO A 176 10.12 -17.27 -3.36
CA PRO A 176 10.09 -18.73 -3.46
C PRO A 176 8.76 -19.29 -2.95
N ARG A 177 8.34 -20.46 -3.47
CA ARG A 177 7.08 -21.11 -3.03
C ARG A 177 7.08 -21.52 -1.56
N THR A 178 8.27 -21.67 -1.00
CA THR A 178 8.50 -22.06 0.39
C THR A 178 9.59 -21.17 0.94
N LEU A 179 9.33 -20.58 2.10
CA LEU A 179 10.31 -19.83 2.87
C LEU A 179 10.25 -20.30 4.32
N ASN A 180 11.39 -20.29 5.00
CA ASN A 180 11.42 -20.47 6.45
C ASN A 180 11.03 -19.15 7.13
N ILE A 181 9.75 -18.80 7.04
CA ILE A 181 9.25 -17.52 7.58
C ILE A 181 9.14 -17.58 9.09
N LYS A 182 9.71 -16.57 9.76
CA LYS A 182 9.59 -16.35 11.20
C LYS A 182 8.51 -15.35 11.60
N GLU A 183 8.08 -14.47 10.69
CA GLU A 183 7.05 -13.46 10.93
C GLU A 183 5.63 -13.94 10.62
N SER A 184 4.67 -13.43 11.38
CA SER A 184 3.25 -13.67 11.16
C SER A 184 2.73 -13.15 9.82
N ALA A 185 1.55 -13.67 9.44
CA ALA A 185 0.76 -13.23 8.29
C ALA A 185 0.42 -11.73 8.38
N PRO A 186 0.12 -11.07 7.25
CA PRO A 186 -0.39 -9.70 7.26
C PRO A 186 -1.68 -9.61 8.09
N ILE A 187 -1.91 -8.44 8.70
CA ILE A 187 -3.19 -8.13 9.32
C ILE A 187 -4.22 -7.93 8.20
N TYR A 188 -5.36 -8.62 8.30
CA TYR A 188 -6.41 -8.59 7.29
C TYR A 188 -7.76 -8.65 7.97
N GLY A 189 -8.76 -7.95 7.44
CA GLY A 189 -10.08 -7.97 8.01
C GLY A 189 -11.07 -7.02 7.38
N LYS A 190 -12.19 -6.87 8.09
CA LYS A 190 -13.29 -5.98 7.75
C LYS A 190 -13.25 -4.79 8.71
N VAL A 191 -13.13 -3.57 8.18
CA VAL A 191 -13.21 -2.31 8.93
C VAL A 191 -14.55 -1.65 8.65
N GLU A 192 -15.31 -1.44 9.71
CA GLU A 192 -16.61 -0.79 9.72
C GLU A 192 -16.44 0.65 10.21
N THR A 193 -17.13 1.57 9.52
CA THR A 193 -17.10 3.00 9.83
C THR A 193 -18.50 3.48 10.14
N LEU A 194 -18.61 4.54 10.93
CA LEU A 194 -19.92 5.07 11.35
C LEU A 194 -20.83 5.48 10.18
N ARG A 195 -20.25 5.98 9.07
CA ARG A 195 -20.99 6.60 7.95
C ARG A 195 -20.37 6.42 6.56
N LYS A 196 -19.19 5.82 6.45
CA LYS A 196 -18.40 5.73 5.20
C LYS A 196 -18.47 4.33 4.59
N GLY A 197 -19.26 3.44 5.19
CA GLY A 197 -19.43 2.07 4.76
C GLY A 197 -18.42 1.13 5.40
N THR A 198 -18.09 0.07 4.68
CA THR A 198 -17.23 -1.01 5.13
C THR A 198 -16.12 -1.22 4.13
N PHE A 199 -14.90 -1.33 4.62
CA PHE A 199 -13.71 -1.66 3.84
C PHE A 199 -13.22 -3.05 4.23
N VAL A 200 -12.76 -3.82 3.25
CA VAL A 200 -12.22 -5.17 3.46
C VAL A 200 -10.88 -5.26 2.74
N GLY A 201 -9.83 -5.60 3.46
CA GLY A 201 -8.48 -5.56 2.92
C GLY A 201 -7.40 -5.89 3.94
N TYR A 202 -6.15 -5.64 3.54
CA TYR A 202 -5.02 -5.65 4.46
C TYR A 202 -5.05 -4.39 5.30
N ILE A 203 -4.73 -4.51 6.59
CA ILE A 203 -4.92 -3.46 7.57
C ILE A 203 -3.56 -3.03 8.09
N GLN A 204 -3.38 -1.72 8.16
CA GLN A 204 -2.33 -1.07 8.93
C GLN A 204 -3.02 -0.31 10.07
N TRP A 205 -2.79 -0.79 11.29
CA TRP A 205 -3.35 -0.20 12.50
C TRP A 205 -2.47 0.95 12.98
N ASP A 206 -3.08 2.04 13.45
CA ASP A 206 -2.37 3.25 13.92
C ASP A 206 -1.24 3.73 13.00
N HIS A 207 -1.37 3.55 11.69
CA HIS A 207 -0.29 3.79 10.72
C HIS A 207 1.05 3.09 11.03
N ASP A 208 1.09 2.02 11.80
CA ASP A 208 2.33 1.34 12.20
C ASP A 208 2.21 -0.17 12.01
N GLU A 209 1.28 -0.82 12.71
CA GLU A 209 1.20 -2.27 12.78
C GLU A 209 0.55 -2.89 11.54
N ARG A 210 1.28 -3.79 10.88
CA ARG A 210 0.91 -4.41 9.59
C ARG A 210 1.02 -5.93 9.60
N VAL A 211 1.79 -6.51 10.52
CA VAL A 211 1.98 -7.95 10.65
C VAL A 211 1.37 -8.49 11.95
N GLY A 212 0.90 -9.73 11.92
CA GLY A 212 0.18 -10.31 13.06
C GLY A 212 1.00 -10.47 14.35
N ASP A 213 2.32 -10.32 14.32
CA ASP A 213 3.17 -10.35 15.53
C ASP A 213 3.36 -8.96 16.15
N ASP A 214 3.02 -7.90 15.41
CA ASP A 214 2.92 -6.55 15.97
C ASP A 214 1.83 -6.55 17.06
N LYS A 215 1.92 -5.59 17.97
CA LYS A 215 1.20 -5.63 19.23
C LYS A 215 0.23 -4.48 19.35
N LEU A 216 -0.93 -4.77 19.92
CA LEU A 216 -1.85 -3.80 20.46
C LEU A 216 -1.56 -3.62 21.94
N ASP A 217 -1.19 -2.42 22.34
CA ASP A 217 -0.90 -2.04 23.72
C ASP A 217 -2.08 -1.27 24.35
N GLY A 218 -2.21 -1.38 25.68
CA GLY A 218 -3.18 -0.60 26.45
C GLY A 218 -3.35 -1.11 27.88
N ASP A 219 -4.18 -0.43 28.64
CA ASP A 219 -4.40 -0.72 30.07
C ASP A 219 -5.81 -1.26 30.28
N ILE A 220 -5.95 -2.26 31.15
CA ILE A 220 -7.26 -2.72 31.64
C ILE A 220 -7.75 -1.82 32.80
N GLU A 221 -9.01 -2.01 33.26
CA GLU A 221 -9.67 -1.11 34.24
C GLU A 221 -8.90 -0.89 35.56
N ASP A 222 -8.06 -1.83 35.99
CA ASP A 222 -7.26 -1.71 37.22
C ASP A 222 -5.91 -0.99 37.02
N GLY A 223 -5.64 -0.51 35.79
CA GLY A 223 -4.41 0.18 35.41
C GLY A 223 -3.24 -0.76 35.10
N THR A 224 -3.50 -2.06 34.92
CA THR A 224 -2.45 -3.00 34.48
C THR A 224 -2.23 -2.91 32.97
N ASP A 225 -1.00 -2.61 32.59
CA ASP A 225 -0.55 -2.64 31.19
C ASP A 225 -0.67 -4.05 30.61
N VAL A 226 -1.25 -4.15 29.41
CA VAL A 226 -1.37 -5.38 28.64
C VAL A 226 -0.96 -5.14 27.18
N SER A 227 -0.47 -6.20 26.55
CA SER A 227 0.01 -6.17 25.18
C SER A 227 -0.38 -7.47 24.48
N PHE A 228 -1.05 -7.38 23.32
CA PHE A 228 -1.54 -8.52 22.58
C PHE A 228 -1.07 -8.50 21.13
N PRO A 229 -0.43 -9.57 20.63
CA PRO A 229 -0.15 -9.67 19.19
C PRO A 229 -1.45 -9.68 18.38
N PHE A 230 -1.49 -8.96 17.26
CA PHE A 230 -2.68 -8.86 16.40
C PHE A 230 -3.20 -10.23 15.93
N ASN A 231 -2.32 -11.22 15.77
CA ASN A 231 -2.70 -12.60 15.41
C ASN A 231 -3.54 -13.31 16.49
N GLN A 232 -3.63 -12.77 17.71
CA GLN A 232 -4.48 -13.26 18.80
C GLN A 232 -5.79 -12.50 18.93
N ILE A 233 -5.92 -11.35 18.27
CA ILE A 233 -7.08 -10.47 18.36
C ILE A 233 -8.10 -10.90 17.31
N LYS A 234 -9.37 -10.91 17.71
CA LYS A 234 -10.51 -11.21 16.83
C LYS A 234 -11.19 -9.92 16.37
N SER A 235 -11.37 -8.94 17.25
CA SER A 235 -11.95 -7.66 16.90
C SER A 235 -11.58 -6.57 17.89
N ILE A 236 -11.58 -5.33 17.41
CA ILE A 236 -11.44 -4.11 18.21
C ILE A 236 -12.60 -3.21 17.83
N ALA A 237 -13.38 -2.74 18.79
CA ALA A 237 -14.49 -1.82 18.58
C ALA A 237 -14.30 -0.57 19.44
N ARG A 238 -14.44 0.61 18.83
CA ARG A 238 -14.29 1.87 19.56
C ARG A 238 -15.41 2.03 20.58
N TYR A 239 -15.06 2.27 21.84
CA TYR A 239 -16.04 2.42 22.91
C TYR A 239 -15.58 3.46 23.94
N ARG A 240 -16.41 4.48 24.20
CA ARG A 240 -16.09 5.59 25.12
C ARG A 240 -14.72 6.23 24.82
N ASN A 241 -13.78 6.17 25.76
CA ASN A 241 -12.43 6.73 25.66
C ASN A 241 -11.37 5.66 25.36
N GLY A 242 -11.79 4.45 24.98
CA GLY A 242 -10.94 3.31 24.71
C GLY A 242 -11.56 2.41 23.65
N SER A 243 -11.26 1.11 23.75
CA SER A 243 -11.78 0.11 22.82
C SER A 243 -12.15 -1.20 23.51
N ASP A 244 -13.26 -1.79 23.08
CA ASP A 244 -13.62 -3.17 23.40
C ASP A 244 -12.82 -4.12 22.49
N VAL A 245 -11.97 -4.95 23.09
CA VAL A 245 -11.11 -5.91 22.42
C VAL A 245 -11.60 -7.33 22.71
N GLU A 246 -11.88 -8.10 21.66
CA GLU A 246 -12.16 -9.53 21.76
C GLU A 246 -10.98 -10.32 21.22
N LEU A 247 -10.44 -11.23 22.02
CA LEU A 247 -9.40 -12.16 21.61
C LEU A 247 -10.01 -13.40 20.95
N LYS A 248 -9.24 -14.10 20.11
CA LYS A 248 -9.66 -15.34 19.43
C LYS A 248 -10.04 -16.47 20.38
N ASN A 249 -9.56 -16.43 21.62
CA ASN A 249 -9.94 -17.38 22.68
C ASN A 249 -11.28 -17.04 23.37
N GLY A 250 -11.96 -15.96 22.96
CA GLY A 250 -13.25 -15.51 23.49
C GLY A 250 -13.16 -14.57 24.69
N ARG A 251 -11.94 -14.26 25.19
CA ARG A 251 -11.75 -13.24 26.24
C ARG A 251 -12.11 -11.86 25.66
N LYS A 252 -12.88 -11.09 26.42
CA LYS A 252 -13.20 -9.69 26.11
C LYS A 252 -12.57 -8.78 27.16
N LEU A 253 -12.01 -7.68 26.71
CA LEU A 253 -11.30 -6.69 27.52
C LEU A 253 -11.72 -5.30 27.05
N TYR A 254 -11.83 -4.36 27.98
CA TYR A 254 -11.90 -2.95 27.65
C TYR A 254 -10.52 -2.35 27.89
N LEU A 255 -9.91 -1.80 26.85
CA LEU A 255 -8.56 -1.23 26.88
C LEU A 255 -8.60 0.30 26.75
N VAL A 256 -7.75 0.98 27.51
CA VAL A 256 -7.53 2.44 27.49
C VAL A 256 -6.03 2.77 27.52
N GLY A 257 -5.65 4.04 27.65
CA GLY A 257 -4.28 4.41 28.04
C GLY A 257 -3.21 4.41 26.93
N SER A 258 -3.50 3.86 25.76
CA SER A 258 -2.61 3.83 24.59
C SER A 258 -3.27 4.46 23.35
N ASN A 259 -2.45 5.07 22.48
CA ASN A 259 -2.83 5.53 21.13
C ASN A 259 -3.41 4.40 20.28
N ASP A 260 -3.08 3.15 20.58
CA ASP A 260 -3.60 1.99 19.86
C ASP A 260 -5.10 1.78 20.03
N VAL A 261 -5.69 2.33 21.10
CA VAL A 261 -7.07 1.99 21.51
C VAL A 261 -7.94 3.22 21.78
N ASN A 262 -7.42 4.43 21.62
CA ASN A 262 -8.09 5.67 21.99
C ASN A 262 -8.04 6.74 20.88
N SER A 263 -8.48 7.97 21.19
CA SER A 263 -8.56 9.08 20.22
C SER A 263 -7.23 9.64 19.71
N GLU A 264 -6.11 9.22 20.28
CA GLU A 264 -4.76 9.55 19.80
C GLU A 264 -4.33 8.61 18.67
N ASN A 265 -5.14 7.59 18.35
CA ASN A 265 -4.94 6.76 17.18
C ASN A 265 -4.94 7.62 15.91
N ARG A 266 -3.90 7.48 15.09
CA ARG A 266 -3.65 8.24 13.86
C ARG A 266 -4.65 7.90 12.76
N GLY A 267 -5.21 6.70 12.78
CA GLY A 267 -6.08 6.21 11.73
C GLY A 267 -5.84 4.74 11.41
N ILE A 268 -6.81 4.17 10.69
CA ILE A 268 -6.76 2.79 10.21
C ILE A 268 -6.66 2.82 8.70
N ILE A 269 -5.53 2.34 8.19
CA ILE A 269 -5.30 2.22 6.75
C ILE A 269 -5.77 0.84 6.29
N VAL A 270 -6.53 0.81 5.19
CA VAL A 270 -6.99 -0.42 4.54
C VAL A 270 -6.54 -0.44 3.09
N ASP A 271 -5.68 -1.39 2.73
CA ASP A 271 -5.34 -1.69 1.34
C ASP A 271 -6.46 -2.59 0.75
N VAL A 272 -7.38 -1.96 0.02
CA VAL A 272 -8.57 -2.58 -0.57
C VAL A 272 -8.21 -3.20 -1.93
N PRO A 273 -8.30 -4.53 -2.08
CA PRO A 273 -7.97 -5.20 -3.34
C PRO A 273 -8.82 -4.69 -4.50
N GLY A 274 -8.17 -4.23 -5.58
CA GLY A 274 -8.87 -3.74 -6.76
C GLY A 274 -9.30 -2.28 -6.68
N MET A 275 -8.79 -1.52 -5.71
CA MET A 275 -9.01 -0.07 -5.56
C MET A 275 -7.70 0.65 -5.26
N GLY A 276 -7.06 0.33 -4.15
CA GLY A 276 -5.92 1.08 -3.62
C GLY A 276 -5.99 1.17 -2.10
N ARG A 277 -5.64 2.30 -1.53
CA ARG A 277 -5.61 2.53 -0.08
C ARG A 277 -6.73 3.44 0.38
N VAL A 278 -7.27 3.17 1.55
CA VAL A 278 -8.22 4.04 2.26
C VAL A 278 -7.68 4.29 3.66
N ASP A 279 -7.42 5.55 4.02
CA ASP A 279 -7.06 5.95 5.38
C ASP A 279 -8.29 6.48 6.12
N ILE A 280 -8.64 5.82 7.22
CA ILE A 280 -9.84 6.07 7.99
C ILE A 280 -9.41 6.72 9.31
N PRO A 281 -9.65 8.03 9.49
CA PRO A 281 -9.39 8.67 10.77
C PRO A 281 -10.18 8.01 11.89
N TRP A 282 -9.60 7.98 13.09
CA TRP A 282 -10.19 7.33 14.26
C TRP A 282 -11.63 7.78 14.57
N LYS A 283 -11.96 9.05 14.29
CA LYS A 283 -13.31 9.60 14.48
C LYS A 283 -14.39 8.91 13.65
N TYR A 284 -14.02 8.31 12.50
CA TYR A 284 -14.91 7.55 11.63
C TYR A 284 -14.87 6.05 11.89
N PHE A 285 -13.77 5.55 12.48
CA PHE A 285 -13.63 4.16 12.86
C PHE A 285 -14.72 3.74 13.88
N GLU A 286 -15.34 2.59 13.62
CA GLU A 286 -16.33 1.97 14.50
C GLU A 286 -15.81 0.63 15.03
N GLN A 287 -15.45 -0.28 14.13
CA GLN A 287 -15.01 -1.62 14.50
C GLN A 287 -14.12 -2.23 13.41
N VAL A 288 -13.15 -3.02 13.83
CA VAL A 288 -12.46 -3.99 12.97
C VAL A 288 -12.79 -5.41 13.41
N THR A 289 -13.04 -6.29 12.44
CA THR A 289 -13.06 -7.74 12.65
C THR A 289 -11.91 -8.35 11.86
N PHE A 290 -10.95 -8.93 12.56
CA PHE A 290 -9.79 -9.58 11.96
C PHE A 290 -10.14 -10.97 11.45
N GLU A 291 -9.68 -11.26 10.24
CA GLU A 291 -9.86 -12.54 9.59
C GLU A 291 -8.49 -13.17 9.32
N THR A 292 -8.46 -14.50 9.18
CA THR A 292 -7.24 -15.15 8.69
C THR A 292 -7.18 -14.95 7.19
N PRO A 293 -6.18 -14.23 6.65
CA PRO A 293 -6.08 -14.03 5.22
C PRO A 293 -5.91 -15.38 4.51
N LYS A 294 -6.54 -15.54 3.36
CA LYS A 294 -6.43 -16.77 2.56
C LYS A 294 -5.03 -16.95 1.97
N THR A 295 -4.35 -15.82 1.72
CA THR A 295 -3.05 -15.68 1.08
C THR A 295 -2.27 -14.56 1.76
N SER A 296 -0.94 -14.59 1.73
CA SER A 296 -0.07 -13.48 2.16
C SER A 296 -0.14 -12.23 1.28
N GLY A 297 -0.87 -12.30 0.16
CA GLY A 297 -0.93 -11.23 -0.81
C GLY A 297 -0.80 -11.74 -2.22
N GLN A 298 -0.79 -10.80 -3.16
CA GLN A 298 -0.42 -11.05 -4.54
C GLN A 298 1.07 -11.39 -4.64
N SER A 299 1.41 -12.40 -5.44
CA SER A 299 2.80 -12.74 -5.71
C SER A 299 3.49 -11.65 -6.52
N TYR A 300 4.81 -11.50 -6.41
CA TYR A 300 5.55 -10.58 -7.31
C TYR A 300 5.22 -10.77 -8.80
N ALA A 301 4.94 -12.01 -9.23
CA ALA A 301 4.63 -12.31 -10.63
C ALA A 301 3.24 -11.83 -11.08
N SER A 302 2.30 -11.57 -10.17
CA SER A 302 0.96 -11.08 -10.54
C SER A 302 0.94 -9.57 -10.83
N TYR A 303 1.95 -8.84 -10.38
CA TYR A 303 2.18 -7.45 -10.79
C TYR A 303 2.77 -7.45 -12.20
N ALA A 304 1.95 -7.12 -13.19
CA ALA A 304 2.39 -7.05 -14.58
C ALA A 304 3.39 -5.91 -14.79
N ALA A 305 4.18 -5.97 -15.86
CA ALA A 305 5.02 -4.85 -16.25
C ALA A 305 4.15 -3.60 -16.50
N PRO A 306 4.46 -2.44 -15.90
CA PRO A 306 3.64 -1.23 -16.02
C PRO A 306 3.48 -0.76 -17.47
N LYS A 307 2.30 -0.24 -17.78
CA LYS A 307 1.89 0.28 -19.08
C LYS A 307 1.46 1.74 -18.95
N GLY A 308 1.83 2.57 -19.91
CA GLY A 308 1.42 3.97 -19.87
C GLY A 308 -0.10 4.09 -19.80
N LEU A 309 -0.60 5.16 -19.20
CA LEU A 309 -2.02 5.47 -19.21
C LEU A 309 -2.47 5.67 -20.66
N ASN A 310 -3.52 4.96 -21.06
CA ASN A 310 -4.16 5.09 -22.36
C ASN A 310 -5.66 5.18 -22.15
N GLY A 311 -6.33 5.88 -23.05
CA GLY A 311 -7.76 5.99 -22.98
C GLY A 311 -8.34 7.01 -23.93
N LYS A 312 -9.53 7.47 -23.57
CA LYS A 312 -10.35 8.42 -24.31
C LYS A 312 -10.82 9.55 -23.39
N VAL A 313 -10.70 10.78 -23.87
CA VAL A 313 -11.19 11.98 -23.21
C VAL A 313 -12.33 12.54 -24.04
N ILE A 314 -13.46 12.79 -23.40
CA ILE A 314 -14.63 13.43 -23.98
C ILE A 314 -14.71 14.83 -23.39
N THR A 315 -14.71 15.85 -24.24
CA THR A 315 -14.83 17.25 -23.80
C THR A 315 -16.29 17.67 -23.63
N LEU A 316 -16.54 18.76 -22.91
CA LEU A 316 -17.88 19.38 -22.81
C LEU A 316 -18.47 19.82 -24.17
N ARG A 317 -17.63 19.89 -25.21
CA ARG A 317 -18.05 20.16 -26.60
C ARG A 317 -18.32 18.88 -27.40
N ASN A 318 -18.34 17.72 -26.74
CA ASN A 318 -18.46 16.39 -27.33
C ASN A 318 -17.33 16.05 -28.33
N GLU A 319 -16.14 16.63 -28.16
CA GLU A 319 -14.96 16.15 -28.89
C GLU A 319 -14.43 14.89 -28.19
N GLU A 320 -14.19 13.84 -28.97
CA GLU A 320 -13.58 12.61 -28.48
C GLU A 320 -12.12 12.52 -28.94
N ILE A 321 -11.21 12.36 -27.98
CA ILE A 321 -9.77 12.28 -28.24
C ILE A 321 -9.25 11.01 -27.58
N SER A 322 -8.56 10.15 -28.33
CA SER A 322 -7.98 8.91 -27.81
C SER A 322 -6.46 8.89 -27.99
N GLY A 323 -5.76 8.29 -27.04
CA GLY A 323 -4.30 8.23 -27.05
C GLY A 323 -3.69 7.90 -25.70
N LYS A 324 -2.36 8.06 -25.61
CA LYS A 324 -1.63 8.02 -24.33
C LYS A 324 -2.01 9.26 -23.53
N ILE A 325 -2.32 9.08 -22.25
CA ILE A 325 -2.69 10.15 -21.32
C ILE A 325 -1.51 10.41 -20.37
N ILE A 326 -1.30 11.68 -20.04
CA ILE A 326 -0.60 12.11 -18.83
C ILE A 326 -1.64 12.84 -18.00
N TYR A 327 -2.06 12.22 -16.90
CA TYR A 327 -3.06 12.74 -15.98
C TYR A 327 -2.39 13.70 -14.99
N ASP A 328 -3.13 14.72 -14.53
CA ASP A 328 -2.67 15.89 -13.72
C ASP A 328 -1.33 16.53 -14.14
N LEU A 329 -0.90 16.24 -15.38
CA LEU A 329 0.41 16.55 -15.95
C LEU A 329 1.62 15.87 -15.29
N ASP A 330 1.44 14.89 -14.40
CA ASP A 330 2.55 14.12 -13.85
C ASP A 330 2.32 12.62 -13.60
N GLU A 331 1.09 12.08 -13.64
CA GLU A 331 0.87 10.62 -13.68
C GLU A 331 0.89 10.12 -15.12
N GLU A 332 1.86 9.24 -15.42
CA GLU A 332 2.07 8.66 -16.74
C GLU A 332 1.71 7.17 -16.81
N TRP A 333 1.67 6.49 -15.67
CA TRP A 333 1.51 5.04 -15.59
C TRP A 333 0.27 4.63 -14.80
N GLU A 334 -0.26 3.46 -15.12
CA GLU A 334 -1.41 2.90 -14.42
C GLU A 334 -1.09 2.49 -12.97
N ILE A 335 0.18 2.42 -12.59
CA ILE A 335 0.60 2.06 -11.22
C ILE A 335 0.60 3.24 -10.25
N GLU A 336 0.52 4.47 -10.77
CA GLU A 336 0.44 5.67 -9.94
C GLU A 336 -0.97 5.79 -9.34
N THR A 337 -1.08 6.59 -8.28
CA THR A 337 -2.31 6.77 -7.52
C THR A 337 -3.05 8.02 -7.96
N LEU A 338 -4.38 7.98 -7.80
CA LEU A 338 -5.25 9.13 -7.80
C LEU A 338 -5.62 9.43 -6.35
N ASP A 339 -5.34 10.66 -5.95
CA ASP A 339 -5.42 11.12 -4.59
C ASP A 339 -6.73 11.87 -4.35
N ALA A 340 -7.48 11.47 -3.33
CA ALA A 340 -8.80 12.04 -3.06
C ALA A 340 -9.29 11.91 -1.62
N LYS A 341 -10.38 12.61 -1.31
CA LYS A 341 -11.09 12.49 -0.03
C LYS A 341 -12.61 12.32 -0.22
N ASP A 342 -13.24 11.74 0.79
CA ASP A 342 -14.67 11.81 1.05
C ASP A 342 -14.88 12.21 2.52
N ASP A 343 -15.26 13.47 2.76
CA ASP A 343 -15.02 14.18 4.03
C ASP A 343 -13.53 14.10 4.43
N ASP A 344 -13.19 13.56 5.60
CA ASP A 344 -11.78 13.38 6.00
C ASP A 344 -11.28 11.94 5.84
N VAL A 345 -12.04 11.05 5.18
CA VAL A 345 -11.51 9.74 4.79
C VAL A 345 -10.71 9.92 3.50
N GLU A 346 -9.46 9.50 3.53
CA GLU A 346 -8.51 9.73 2.43
C GLU A 346 -8.40 8.46 1.58
N TYR A 347 -8.30 8.64 0.27
CA TYR A 347 -8.26 7.59 -0.74
C TYR A 347 -7.04 7.80 -1.63
N GLU A 348 -6.27 6.74 -1.83
CA GLU A 348 -5.24 6.64 -2.87
C GLU A 348 -5.66 5.51 -3.81
N VAL A 349 -6.34 5.86 -4.89
CA VAL A 349 -6.89 4.88 -5.84
C VAL A 349 -5.86 4.62 -6.92
N THR A 350 -5.34 3.39 -7.04
CA THR A 350 -4.39 3.05 -8.10
C THR A 350 -5.07 3.20 -9.46
N LEU A 351 -4.48 3.97 -10.39
CA LEU A 351 -5.08 4.28 -11.70
C LEU A 351 -5.39 3.03 -12.53
N ARG A 352 -4.66 1.92 -12.33
CA ARG A 352 -4.92 0.58 -12.88
C ARG A 352 -6.34 0.10 -12.59
N HIS A 353 -6.88 0.49 -11.45
CA HIS A 353 -8.22 0.11 -10.99
C HIS A 353 -9.29 1.09 -11.43
N VAL A 354 -8.91 2.29 -11.88
CA VAL A 354 -9.85 3.29 -12.42
C VAL A 354 -10.22 2.91 -13.85
N LYS A 355 -11.52 2.89 -14.11
CA LYS A 355 -12.08 2.72 -15.45
C LYS A 355 -12.46 4.07 -16.04
N ARG A 356 -13.02 4.95 -15.22
CA ARG A 356 -13.56 6.22 -15.69
C ARG A 356 -13.59 7.27 -14.58
N ILE A 357 -13.36 8.53 -14.98
CA ILE A 357 -13.52 9.72 -14.14
C ILE A 357 -14.50 10.67 -14.82
N ILE A 358 -15.50 11.13 -14.08
CA ILE A 358 -16.48 12.11 -14.54
C ILE A 358 -16.45 13.31 -13.59
N PRO A 359 -15.82 14.43 -13.99
CA PRO A 359 -15.93 15.67 -13.24
C PRO A 359 -17.40 16.06 -13.06
N ARG A 360 -17.84 16.33 -11.82
CA ARG A 360 -19.24 16.67 -11.52
C ARG A 360 -19.43 18.15 -11.25
N ASN A 361 -18.56 18.71 -10.42
CA ASN A 361 -18.56 20.12 -10.09
C ASN A 361 -17.13 20.55 -9.71
N TYR A 362 -16.97 21.74 -9.12
CA TYR A 362 -15.66 22.29 -8.78
C TYR A 362 -14.91 21.51 -7.68
N ALA A 363 -15.61 20.71 -6.88
CA ALA A 363 -15.06 20.04 -5.70
C ALA A 363 -15.02 18.52 -5.84
N TYR A 364 -15.84 17.94 -6.72
CA TYR A 364 -16.03 16.50 -6.78
C TYR A 364 -16.02 15.92 -8.20
N SER A 365 -15.47 14.71 -8.27
CA SER A 365 -15.52 13.81 -9.41
C SER A 365 -16.14 12.47 -9.02
N GLN A 366 -16.84 11.87 -9.97
CA GLN A 366 -17.31 10.50 -9.84
C GLN A 366 -16.28 9.57 -10.50
N VAL A 367 -15.68 8.69 -9.70
CA VAL A 367 -14.67 7.71 -10.13
C VAL A 367 -15.32 6.33 -10.19
N GLU A 368 -15.36 5.75 -11.39
CA GLU A 368 -15.80 4.36 -11.59
C GLU A 368 -14.57 3.45 -11.61
N LEU A 369 -14.57 2.46 -10.71
CA LEU A 369 -13.57 1.41 -10.71
C LEU A 369 -13.91 0.33 -11.75
N ARG A 370 -12.89 -0.42 -12.17
CA ARG A 370 -13.06 -1.59 -13.06
C ARG A 370 -13.90 -2.70 -12.44
N SER A 371 -14.01 -2.73 -11.11
CA SER A 371 -14.96 -3.59 -10.38
C SER A 371 -16.42 -3.24 -10.63
N GLY A 372 -16.71 -2.03 -11.14
CA GLY A 372 -18.04 -1.46 -11.28
C GLY A 372 -18.49 -0.63 -10.07
N GLU A 373 -17.66 -0.54 -9.03
CA GLU A 373 -17.89 0.35 -7.90
C GLU A 373 -17.77 1.82 -8.31
N MET A 374 -18.59 2.66 -7.70
CA MET A 374 -18.69 4.08 -7.99
C MET A 374 -18.37 4.88 -6.75
N LEU A 375 -17.30 5.67 -6.80
CA LEU A 375 -16.86 6.55 -5.73
C LEU A 375 -17.18 8.00 -6.10
N LEU A 376 -17.64 8.78 -5.13
CA LEU A 376 -17.75 10.23 -5.25
C LEU A 376 -16.63 10.83 -4.41
N LEU A 377 -15.63 11.39 -5.09
CA LEU A 377 -14.34 11.77 -4.53
C LEU A 377 -14.09 13.25 -4.77
N GLY A 378 -13.51 13.94 -3.79
CA GLY A 378 -13.26 15.38 -3.85
C GLY A 378 -12.11 15.82 -2.96
N ASP A 379 -12.04 17.14 -2.74
CA ASP A 379 -11.10 17.80 -1.81
C ASP A 379 -9.62 17.38 -1.97
N ALA A 380 -9.22 17.11 -3.21
CA ALA A 380 -7.85 16.88 -3.64
C ALA A 380 -7.67 17.29 -5.11
N ARG A 381 -6.44 17.67 -5.47
CA ARG A 381 -6.10 18.21 -6.80
C ARG A 381 -6.49 17.26 -7.93
N ASP A 382 -6.28 15.96 -7.74
CA ASP A 382 -6.54 14.97 -8.77
C ASP A 382 -8.02 14.84 -9.13
N VAL A 383 -8.96 15.31 -8.31
CA VAL A 383 -10.39 15.07 -8.51
C VAL A 383 -11.25 16.34 -8.49
N ASP A 384 -10.65 17.49 -8.24
CA ASP A 384 -11.34 18.77 -8.10
C ASP A 384 -10.91 19.80 -9.17
N SER A 385 -11.43 21.03 -9.06
CA SER A 385 -11.14 22.11 -10.02
C SER A 385 -9.68 22.60 -10.06
N HIS A 386 -8.84 22.18 -9.11
CA HIS A 386 -7.42 22.49 -9.09
C HIS A 386 -6.60 21.53 -9.93
N ASN A 387 -7.20 20.44 -10.45
CA ASN A 387 -6.55 19.55 -11.39
C ASN A 387 -5.97 20.35 -12.58
N ASP A 388 -4.70 20.11 -12.89
CA ASP A 388 -3.96 20.78 -13.95
C ASP A 388 -4.42 20.35 -15.36
N GLY A 389 -5.35 19.39 -15.45
CA GLY A 389 -5.87 18.84 -16.68
C GLY A 389 -5.04 17.64 -17.15
N LEU A 390 -5.02 17.42 -18.46
CA LEU A 390 -4.26 16.30 -19.02
C LEU A 390 -3.63 16.63 -20.36
N LEU A 391 -2.58 15.89 -20.70
CA LEU A 391 -2.06 15.79 -22.06
C LEU A 391 -2.47 14.47 -22.69
N ILE A 392 -2.97 14.51 -23.92
CA ILE A 392 -3.29 13.31 -24.69
C ILE A 392 -2.52 13.27 -26.01
N PHE A 393 -1.85 12.15 -26.28
CA PHE A 393 -0.98 11.95 -27.43
C PHE A 393 -1.57 10.88 -28.36
N ARG A 394 -1.95 11.27 -29.58
CA ARG A 394 -2.55 10.36 -30.57
C ARG A 394 -1.53 9.40 -31.20
N SER A 395 -0.25 9.78 -31.17
CA SER A 395 0.86 9.00 -31.70
C SER A 395 2.19 9.41 -31.04
N ARG A 396 3.26 8.67 -31.29
CA ARG A 396 4.59 8.96 -30.72
C ARG A 396 5.19 10.30 -31.17
N ASP A 397 4.86 10.77 -32.37
CA ASP A 397 5.35 12.02 -32.93
C ASP A 397 4.39 13.21 -32.66
N ASP A 398 3.30 12.95 -31.92
CA ASP A 398 2.35 13.99 -31.51
C ASP A 398 2.99 14.90 -30.45
N ARG A 399 2.73 16.21 -30.55
CA ARG A 399 3.17 17.16 -29.52
C ARG A 399 2.30 17.12 -28.27
N GLY A 400 1.21 16.34 -28.30
CA GLY A 400 0.24 16.26 -27.24
C GLY A 400 -0.80 17.37 -27.35
N GLN A 401 -2.06 17.00 -27.15
CA GLN A 401 -3.15 17.96 -26.98
C GLN A 401 -3.39 18.15 -25.50
N TYR A 402 -3.22 19.38 -25.03
CA TYR A 402 -3.61 19.77 -23.69
C TYR A 402 -5.13 19.96 -23.62
N VAL A 403 -5.76 19.31 -22.65
CA VAL A 403 -7.18 19.46 -22.34
C VAL A 403 -7.27 19.91 -20.88
N LYS A 404 -7.81 21.11 -20.68
CA LYS A 404 -7.99 21.64 -19.32
C LYS A 404 -9.07 20.85 -18.59
N TRP A 405 -8.93 20.73 -17.27
CA TRP A 405 -9.91 20.07 -16.44
C TRP A 405 -11.35 20.60 -16.63
N GLU A 406 -11.51 21.93 -16.68
CA GLU A 406 -12.81 22.59 -16.88
C GLU A 406 -13.49 22.28 -18.24
N GLU A 407 -12.74 21.73 -19.19
CA GLU A 407 -13.24 21.35 -20.52
C GLU A 407 -13.58 19.85 -20.62
N ILE A 408 -13.25 19.06 -19.61
CA ILE A 408 -13.45 17.60 -19.60
C ILE A 408 -14.87 17.27 -19.14
N ALA A 409 -15.57 16.48 -19.94
CA ALA A 409 -16.83 15.86 -19.55
C ALA A 409 -16.60 14.48 -18.91
N GLU A 410 -15.69 13.70 -19.47
CA GLU A 410 -15.45 12.31 -19.08
C GLU A 410 -14.07 11.85 -19.54
N ILE A 411 -13.37 11.09 -18.69
CA ILE A 411 -12.13 10.37 -19.00
C ILE A 411 -12.41 8.88 -18.86
N ILE A 412 -12.05 8.09 -19.87
CA ILE A 412 -12.25 6.65 -19.91
C ILE A 412 -10.89 6.00 -20.15
N PHE A 413 -10.42 5.18 -19.21
CA PHE A 413 -9.15 4.48 -19.32
C PHE A 413 -9.34 3.08 -19.92
N ASP A 414 -8.36 2.62 -20.71
CA ASP A 414 -8.37 1.32 -21.41
C ASP A 414 -8.20 0.12 -20.48
#